data_AF-A0A354XJ23-F1
#
_entry.id   AF-A0A354XJ23-F1
#
_cell.length_a   1.000
_cell.length_b   1.000
_cell.length_c   1.000
_cell.angle_alpha   90.00
_cell.angle_beta   90.00
_cell.angle_gamma   90.00
#
_symmetry.space_group_name_H-M   'P 1'
#
loop_
_entity.id
_entity.type
_entity.pdbx_description
1 polymer ?
#
loop_
_entity_poly.entity_id
_entity_poly.type
_entity_poly.pdbx_seq_one_letter_code
_entity_poly.pdbx_strand_id
1 'polypeptide(L)' 'MSMHGIREVNFDGLVGLTHNYSGLAHGNVASMSHGGLVSNPKEGALQGLA' A
#
# COMPACT_ATOMS: atom_id res chain seq x y z
N MET A 1 -30.11 20.73 -17.97
CA MET A 1 -29.17 21.04 -16.87
C MET A 1 -28.82 19.73 -16.17
N SER A 2 -27.60 19.22 -16.33
CA SER A 2 -27.17 17.99 -15.65
C SER A 2 -26.72 18.35 -14.24
N MET A 3 -27.46 17.90 -13.22
CA MET A 3 -27.03 17.94 -11.83
C MET A 3 -25.72 17.15 -11.72
N HIS A 4 -24.60 17.85 -11.55
CA HIS A 4 -23.36 17.20 -11.17
C HIS A 4 -23.48 16.79 -9.70
N GLY A 5 -23.79 15.52 -9.47
CA GLY A 5 -23.75 14.93 -8.14
C GLY A 5 -22.30 14.86 -7.64
N ILE A 6 -22.05 15.32 -6.43
CA ILE A 6 -20.76 15.08 -5.77
C ILE A 6 -20.62 13.59 -5.50
N ARG A 7 -19.44 13.05 -5.83
CA ARG A 7 -19.10 11.65 -5.57
C ARG A 7 -17.82 11.58 -4.77
N GLU A 8 -17.78 10.64 -3.84
CA GLU A 8 -16.54 10.18 -3.23
C GLU A 8 -15.72 9.45 -4.30
N VAL A 9 -14.42 9.69 -4.28
CA VAL A 9 -13.46 9.09 -5.22
C VAL A 9 -12.30 8.54 -4.40
N ASN A 10 -11.98 7.27 -4.63
CA ASN A 10 -10.81 6.65 -4.01
C ASN A 10 -9.55 7.08 -4.74
N PHE A 11 -8.53 7.47 -3.97
CA PHE A 11 -7.19 7.73 -4.44
C PHE A 11 -6.24 6.80 -3.71
N ASP A 12 -5.76 5.79 -4.44
CA ASP A 12 -4.89 4.77 -3.87
C ASP A 12 -3.41 5.15 -4.03
N GLY A 13 -2.59 4.70 -3.08
CA GLY A 13 -1.15 4.87 -3.14
C GLY A 13 -0.50 3.79 -4.00
N LEU A 14 0.27 4.18 -5.02
CA LEU A 14 1.08 3.23 -5.77
C LEU A 14 2.30 2.80 -4.94
N VAL A 15 2.44 1.50 -4.71
CA VAL A 15 3.57 0.94 -3.96
C VAL A 15 4.90 1.27 -4.65
N GLY A 16 5.83 1.87 -3.90
CA GLY A 16 7.12 2.32 -4.42
C GLY A 16 8.17 1.22 -4.57
N LEU A 17 9.21 1.49 -5.36
CA LEU A 17 10.30 0.55 -5.66
C LEU A 17 11.12 0.12 -4.43
N THR A 18 11.11 0.93 -3.37
CA THR A 18 11.83 0.67 -2.12
C THR A 18 11.00 -0.08 -1.09
N HIS A 19 9.79 -0.55 -1.45
CA HIS A 19 8.92 -1.30 -0.54
C HIS A 19 9.66 -2.47 0.10
N ASN A 20 9.59 -2.56 1.42
CA ASN A 20 10.32 -3.57 2.19
C ASN A 20 9.65 -3.82 3.54
N TYR A 21 10.06 -4.89 4.21
CA TYR A 21 9.63 -5.22 5.56
C TYR A 21 10.73 -4.89 6.58
N SER A 22 10.95 -3.62 6.90
CA SER A 22 12.00 -3.23 7.88
C SER A 22 11.62 -3.45 9.35
N GLY A 23 10.35 -3.67 9.67
CA GLY A 23 9.90 -3.85 11.07
C GLY A 23 9.99 -2.61 11.96
N LEU A 24 10.02 -1.40 11.38
CA LEU A 24 10.26 -0.15 12.12
C LEU A 24 9.04 0.37 12.89
N ALA A 25 7.82 -0.08 12.56
CA ALA A 25 6.61 0.43 13.18
C ALA A 25 6.29 -0.33 14.49
N HIS A 26 6.84 0.15 15.60
CA HIS A 26 6.59 -0.45 16.92
C HIS A 26 5.10 -0.46 17.27
N GLY A 27 4.60 -1.57 17.78
CA GLY A 27 3.18 -1.79 18.06
C GLY A 27 2.35 -2.23 16.84
N ASN A 28 2.86 -2.10 15.61
CA ASN A 28 2.24 -2.72 14.44
C ASN A 28 2.72 -4.17 14.36
N VAL A 29 1.86 -5.10 14.79
CA VAL A 29 2.14 -6.55 14.81
C VAL A 29 2.61 -7.05 13.44
N ALA A 30 1.97 -6.64 12.35
CA ALA A 30 2.35 -7.07 11.00
C ALA A 30 3.72 -6.52 10.58
N SER A 31 4.03 -5.26 10.89
CA SER A 31 5.37 -4.71 10.59
C SER A 31 6.45 -5.49 11.33
N MET A 32 6.27 -5.70 12.64
CA MET A 32 7.26 -6.37 13.49
C MET A 32 7.42 -7.85 13.14
N SER A 33 6.31 -8.57 12.90
CA SER A 33 6.36 -10.01 12.62
C SER A 33 6.98 -10.35 11.25
N HIS A 34 6.89 -9.43 10.28
CA HIS A 34 7.47 -9.62 8.95
C HIS A 34 8.82 -8.91 8.77
N GLY A 35 9.35 -8.28 9.83
CA GLY A 35 10.61 -7.56 9.80
C GLY A 35 11.78 -8.44 9.32
N GLY A 36 12.57 -7.93 8.39
CA GLY A 36 13.73 -8.61 7.79
C GLY A 36 13.40 -9.62 6.70
N LEU A 37 12.12 -9.91 6.44
CA LEU A 37 11.74 -10.79 5.34
C LEU A 37 11.98 -10.14 3.97
N VAL A 38 12.19 -10.96 2.95
CA VAL A 38 12.35 -10.51 1.56
C VAL A 38 11.02 -9.94 1.05
N SER A 39 11.06 -8.75 0.46
CA SER A 39 9.93 -8.13 -0.22
C SER A 39 9.97 -8.33 -1.73
N ASN A 40 8.82 -8.19 -2.39
CA ASN A 40 8.69 -8.15 -3.84
C ASN A 40 7.98 -6.85 -4.27
N PRO A 41 8.71 -5.72 -4.43
CA PRO A 41 8.10 -4.42 -4.71
C PRO A 41 7.25 -4.40 -5.98
N LYS A 42 7.67 -5.11 -7.03
CA LYS A 42 6.94 -5.19 -8.29
C LYS A 42 5.58 -5.87 -8.09
N GLU A 43 5.56 -6.98 -7.37
CA GLU A 43 4.32 -7.67 -7.04
C GLU A 43 3.43 -6.82 -6.14
N GLY A 44 3.98 -6.16 -5.12
CA GLY A 44 3.22 -5.25 -4.25
C GLY A 44 2.53 -4.12 -5.04
N ALA A 45 3.20 -3.57 -6.06
CA ALA A 45 2.58 -2.62 -6.98
C ALA A 45 1.48 -3.27 -7.84
N LEU A 46 1.73 -4.46 -8.41
CA LEU A 46 0.73 -5.16 -9.23
C LEU A 46 -0.52 -5.56 -8.44
N GLN A 47 -0.39 -5.92 -7.16
CA GLN A 47 -1.52 -6.21 -6.28
C GLN A 47 -2.39 -4.98 -6.01
N GLY A 48 -1.80 -3.78 -5.95
CA GLY A 48 -2.56 -2.53 -5.82
C GLY A 48 -3.20 -2.04 -7.13
N LEU A 49 -2.87 -2.65 -8.27
CA LEU A 49 -3.43 -2.33 -9.59
C LEU A 49 -4.52 -3.30 -10.04
N ALA A 50 -4.65 -4.46 -9.37
CA ALA A 50 -5.57 -5.55 -9.72
C ALA A 50 -6.92 -5.39 -9.02
#